data_AF-A0A954ZQR9-F1
#
_entry.id   AF-A0A954ZQR9-F1
#
_cell.length_a   1.000
_cell.length_b   1.000
_cell.length_c   1.000
_cell.angle_alpha   90.00
_cell.angle_beta   90.00
_cell.angle_gamma   90.00
#
_symmetry.space_group_name_H-M   'P 1'
#
loop_
_entity.id
_entity.type
_entity.pdbx_description
1 polymer ?
#
loop_
_entity_poly.entity_id
_entity_poly.type
_entity_poly.pdbx_seq_one_letter_code
_entity_poly.pdbx_strand_id
1 'polypeptide(L)'
;MARVLLCLLLSAVFTVVGCRRGPKEYRQDTPEHAIESLEAMVKDGNTRRLHELFYAEDEDMRLALRRFGKMCGSLAELAKTIGETFPEEVEDLRKQTEEAAARGEATNILSRFSQSAFQNRRKPNQQRSNPGDAFNLAFRQLLSNPYASFEQATDRLSTIPVSDGYVGLMWDEKPMLPPFGIMMREDVDGKWYIALPLDLPIITKYRPRTKEQWMIAGYLMKAWENAAKDLKAKIEAGDLRNLDEVAQEAGAMILPPTMMIGIAYSSQFKDDGD
;
A
#
# COMPACT_ATOMS: atom_id res chain seq x y z
N MET A 1 -5.75 -63.00 8.61
CA MET A 1 -5.32 -61.77 9.29
C MET A 1 -4.87 -60.66 8.34
N ALA A 2 -4.21 -60.95 7.20
CA ALA A 2 -3.76 -59.91 6.24
C ALA A 2 -4.87 -59.05 5.63
N ARG A 3 -6.10 -59.57 5.45
CA ARG A 3 -7.23 -58.81 4.89
C ARG A 3 -7.84 -57.78 5.86
N VAL A 4 -7.72 -58.00 7.17
CA VAL A 4 -8.24 -57.08 8.20
C VAL A 4 -7.30 -55.88 8.38
N LEU A 5 -5.99 -56.12 8.27
CA LEU A 5 -4.97 -55.07 8.31
C LEU A 5 -5.04 -54.12 7.09
N LEU A 6 -5.39 -54.65 5.90
CA LEU A 6 -5.54 -53.83 4.69
C LEU A 6 -6.75 -52.88 4.79
N CYS A 7 -7.87 -53.31 5.37
CA CYS A 7 -9.05 -52.46 5.56
C CYS A 7 -8.87 -51.39 6.64
N LEU A 8 -8.05 -51.64 7.67
CA LEU A 8 -7.69 -50.65 8.69
C LEU A 8 -6.71 -49.59 8.13
N LEU A 9 -5.77 -49.99 7.27
CA LEU A 9 -4.88 -49.05 6.58
C LEU A 9 -5.61 -48.20 5.53
N LEU A 10 -6.58 -48.76 4.80
CA LEU A 10 -7.40 -47.98 3.85
C LEU A 10 -8.36 -47.00 4.54
N SER A 11 -8.86 -47.34 5.73
CA SER A 11 -9.74 -46.43 6.52
C SER A 11 -8.96 -45.27 7.16
N ALA A 12 -7.68 -45.48 7.49
CA ALA A 12 -6.81 -44.44 8.05
C ALA A 12 -6.36 -43.39 7.02
N VAL A 13 -6.35 -43.73 5.71
CA VAL A 13 -5.93 -42.81 4.65
C VAL A 13 -7.03 -41.80 4.28
N PHE A 14 -8.31 -42.09 4.55
CA PHE A 14 -9.41 -41.18 4.21
C PHE A 14 -9.75 -40.11 5.25
N THR A 15 -9.17 -40.17 6.46
CA THR A 15 -9.42 -39.17 7.52
C THR A 15 -8.44 -38.00 7.52
N VAL A 16 -7.45 -37.99 6.60
CA VAL A 16 -6.53 -36.86 6.37
C VAL A 16 -6.88 -36.10 5.09
N VAL A 17 -8.17 -36.08 4.69
CA VAL A 17 -8.67 -35.01 3.82
C VAL A 17 -8.71 -33.76 4.68
N GLY A 18 -7.56 -33.09 4.75
CA GLY A 18 -7.38 -31.87 5.50
C GLY A 18 -8.54 -30.93 5.20
N CYS A 19 -9.12 -30.38 6.26
CA CYS A 19 -9.93 -29.18 6.18
C CYS A 19 -9.04 -28.09 5.53
N ARG A 20 -9.01 -28.06 4.19
CA ARG A 20 -8.59 -26.89 3.43
C ARG A 20 -9.60 -25.84 3.85
N ARG A 21 -9.25 -25.05 4.88
CA ARG A 21 -9.92 -23.77 5.12
C ARG A 21 -9.94 -23.10 3.76
N GLY A 22 -11.14 -22.89 3.23
CA GLY A 22 -11.32 -22.11 2.01
C GLY A 22 -10.61 -20.76 2.18
N PRO A 23 -10.30 -20.07 1.07
CA PRO A 23 -9.75 -18.73 1.16
C PRO A 23 -10.60 -17.90 2.13
N LYS A 24 -9.96 -17.28 3.13
CA LYS A 24 -10.65 -16.47 4.15
C LYS A 24 -11.51 -15.44 3.43
N GLU A 25 -12.79 -15.39 3.76
CA GLU A 25 -13.70 -14.41 3.21
C GLU A 25 -13.60 -13.11 3.99
N TYR A 26 -13.57 -11.98 3.29
CA TYR A 26 -13.51 -10.65 3.87
C TYR A 26 -14.84 -9.96 3.61
N ARG A 27 -15.47 -9.50 4.69
CA ARG A 27 -16.82 -8.93 4.66
C ARG A 27 -16.79 -7.47 4.20
N GLN A 28 -17.82 -7.07 3.47
CA GLN A 28 -17.98 -5.71 2.96
C GLN A 28 -19.45 -5.28 2.95
N ASP A 29 -20.32 -5.98 3.68
CA ASP A 29 -21.76 -5.71 3.71
C ASP A 29 -22.12 -4.42 4.49
N THR A 30 -21.20 -3.89 5.30
CA THR A 30 -21.29 -2.57 5.93
C THR A 30 -19.95 -1.83 5.81
N PRO A 31 -19.91 -0.50 5.99
CA PRO A 31 -18.67 0.24 6.03
C PRO A 31 -17.70 -0.29 7.10
N GLU A 32 -18.23 -0.64 8.27
CA GLU A 32 -17.45 -1.14 9.41
C GLU A 32 -16.82 -2.50 9.06
N HIS A 33 -17.55 -3.41 8.43
CA HIS A 33 -16.98 -4.69 7.99
C HIS A 33 -15.89 -4.52 6.94
N ALA A 34 -15.98 -3.52 6.07
CA ALA A 34 -14.92 -3.22 5.11
C ALA A 34 -13.65 -2.68 5.80
N ILE A 35 -13.79 -1.88 6.86
CA ILE A 35 -12.67 -1.42 7.71
C ILE A 35 -12.07 -2.60 8.49
N GLU A 36 -12.89 -3.45 9.11
CA GLU A 36 -12.43 -4.67 9.79
C GLU A 36 -11.70 -5.61 8.82
N SER A 37 -12.19 -5.71 7.58
CA SER A 37 -11.54 -6.50 6.53
C SER A 37 -10.20 -5.93 6.10
N LEU A 38 -10.06 -4.61 6.05
CA LEU A 38 -8.77 -3.94 5.82
C LEU A 38 -7.76 -4.37 6.87
N GLU A 39 -8.13 -4.29 8.15
CA GLU A 39 -7.27 -4.69 9.25
C GLU A 39 -6.91 -6.17 9.18
N ALA A 40 -7.92 -7.03 9.00
CA ALA A 40 -7.72 -8.47 8.91
C ALA A 40 -6.80 -8.85 7.74
N MET A 41 -6.95 -8.21 6.57
CA MET A 41 -6.07 -8.44 5.42
C MET A 41 -4.62 -8.10 5.74
N VAL A 42 -4.36 -7.02 6.50
CA VAL A 42 -2.99 -6.67 6.87
C VAL A 42 -2.44 -7.60 7.94
N LYS A 43 -3.20 -7.84 9.01
CA LYS A 43 -2.81 -8.74 10.11
C LYS A 43 -2.47 -10.14 9.64
N ASP A 44 -3.28 -10.67 8.72
CA ASP A 44 -3.06 -12.01 8.18
C ASP A 44 -1.96 -12.06 7.10
N GLY A 45 -1.33 -10.93 6.76
CA GLY A 45 -0.37 -10.85 5.65
C GLY A 45 -1.00 -10.99 4.26
N ASN A 46 -2.33 -10.91 4.16
CA ASN A 46 -3.10 -11.00 2.91
C ASN A 46 -3.17 -9.66 2.16
N THR A 47 -2.11 -8.84 2.25
CA THR A 47 -2.07 -7.48 1.67
C THR A 47 -2.22 -7.46 0.15
N ARG A 48 -2.01 -8.61 -0.52
CA ARG A 48 -2.31 -8.76 -1.95
C ARG A 48 -3.79 -8.53 -2.28
N ARG A 49 -4.68 -8.76 -1.32
CA ARG A 49 -6.14 -8.63 -1.48
C ARG A 49 -6.68 -7.24 -1.15
N LEU A 50 -5.84 -6.32 -0.67
CA LEU A 50 -6.26 -4.95 -0.35
C LEU A 50 -7.01 -4.25 -1.48
N HIS A 51 -6.66 -4.56 -2.73
CA HIS A 51 -7.33 -4.06 -3.92
C HIS A 51 -8.83 -4.36 -4.01
N GLU A 52 -9.30 -5.38 -3.29
CA GLU A 52 -10.72 -5.77 -3.21
C GLU A 52 -11.53 -4.75 -2.39
N LEU A 53 -10.88 -3.97 -1.52
CA LEU A 53 -11.54 -2.95 -0.69
C LEU A 53 -11.70 -1.61 -1.39
N PHE A 54 -11.09 -1.43 -2.55
CA PHE A 54 -11.16 -0.17 -3.30
C PHE A 54 -12.22 -0.24 -4.40
N TYR A 55 -12.97 0.84 -4.53
CA TYR A 55 -13.94 1.01 -5.59
C TYR A 55 -13.21 1.09 -6.94
N ALA A 56 -13.78 0.46 -7.96
CA ALA A 56 -13.31 0.58 -9.33
C ALA A 56 -14.49 0.96 -10.23
N GLU A 57 -14.30 2.01 -11.01
CA GLU A 57 -15.34 2.53 -11.91
C GLU A 57 -15.50 1.67 -13.17
N ASP A 58 -14.41 1.04 -13.59
CA ASP A 58 -14.34 0.21 -14.79
C ASP A 58 -13.34 -0.94 -14.61
N GLU A 59 -13.30 -1.83 -15.62
CA GLU A 59 -12.41 -2.99 -15.64
C GLU A 59 -10.93 -2.60 -15.73
N ASP A 60 -10.58 -1.48 -16.38
CA ASP A 60 -9.19 -1.05 -16.53
C ASP A 60 -8.64 -0.56 -15.18
N MET A 61 -9.43 0.22 -14.43
CA MET A 61 -9.17 0.59 -13.04
C MET A 61 -9.08 -0.64 -12.14
N ARG A 62 -9.99 -1.61 -12.29
CA ARG A 62 -9.96 -2.85 -11.50
C ARG A 62 -8.69 -3.65 -11.76
N LEU A 63 -8.21 -3.70 -13.01
CA LEU A 63 -6.94 -4.33 -13.38
C LEU A 63 -5.74 -3.60 -12.76
N ALA A 64 -5.73 -2.27 -12.77
CA ALA A 64 -4.71 -1.47 -12.11
C ALA A 64 -4.71 -1.73 -10.59
N LEU A 65 -5.87 -1.73 -9.94
CA LEU A 65 -5.99 -2.06 -8.52
C LEU A 65 -5.47 -3.47 -8.20
N ARG A 66 -5.72 -4.48 -9.04
CA ARG A 66 -5.12 -5.82 -8.87
C ARG A 66 -3.59 -5.79 -8.91
N ARG A 67 -2.98 -4.91 -9.72
CA ARG A 67 -1.52 -4.69 -9.74
C ARG A 67 -1.06 -4.00 -8.47
N PHE A 68 -1.79 -3.01 -7.98
CA PHE A 68 -1.56 -2.38 -6.69
C PHE A 68 -1.55 -3.43 -5.56
N GLY A 69 -2.53 -4.33 -5.52
CA GLY A 69 -2.54 -5.45 -4.57
C GLY A 69 -1.27 -6.30 -4.64
N LYS A 70 -0.85 -6.74 -5.84
CA LYS A 70 0.40 -7.52 -6.01
C LYS A 70 1.64 -6.78 -5.50
N MET A 71 1.72 -5.47 -5.74
CA MET A 71 2.77 -4.60 -5.23
C MET A 71 2.74 -4.56 -3.70
N CYS A 72 1.59 -4.30 -3.07
CA CYS A 72 1.44 -4.31 -1.61
C CYS A 72 1.83 -5.66 -0.99
N GLY A 73 1.47 -6.78 -1.63
CA GLY A 73 1.91 -8.11 -1.23
C GLY A 73 3.43 -8.25 -1.18
N SER A 74 4.11 -7.81 -2.24
CA SER A 74 5.57 -7.91 -2.34
C SER A 74 6.28 -6.97 -1.35
N LEU A 75 5.73 -5.78 -1.13
CA LEU A 75 6.24 -4.84 -0.12
C LEU A 75 6.06 -5.37 1.31
N ALA A 76 4.93 -6.01 1.62
CA ALA A 76 4.71 -6.64 2.91
C ALA A 76 5.69 -7.79 3.16
N GLU A 77 5.95 -8.61 2.14
CA GLU A 77 6.98 -9.65 2.21
C GLU A 77 8.37 -9.07 2.45
N LEU A 78 8.75 -8.00 1.73
CA LEU A 78 10.02 -7.31 1.94
C LEU A 78 10.13 -6.75 3.37
N ALA A 79 9.08 -6.07 3.86
CA ALA A 79 9.06 -5.52 5.21
C ALA A 79 9.23 -6.61 6.28
N LYS A 80 8.58 -7.76 6.09
CA LYS A 80 8.77 -8.93 6.95
C LYS A 80 10.23 -9.40 6.94
N THR A 81 10.82 -9.60 5.76
CA THR A 81 12.23 -10.02 5.62
C THR A 81 13.18 -9.03 6.30
N ILE A 82 12.92 -7.73 6.15
CA ILE A 82 13.69 -6.67 6.82
C ILE A 82 13.57 -6.77 8.34
N GLY A 83 12.36 -6.91 8.88
CA GLY A 83 12.15 -7.06 10.33
C GLY A 83 12.80 -8.31 10.91
N GLU A 84 12.87 -9.40 10.13
CA GLU A 84 13.55 -10.64 10.52
C GLU A 84 15.08 -10.52 10.44
N THR A 85 15.62 -9.75 9.49
CA THR A 85 17.07 -9.67 9.22
C THR A 85 17.76 -8.55 9.99
N PHE A 86 17.10 -7.40 10.14
CA PHE A 86 17.62 -6.19 10.79
C PHE A 86 16.77 -5.74 11.98
N PRO A 87 16.48 -6.62 12.97
CA PRO A 87 15.51 -6.33 14.03
C PRO A 87 15.90 -5.12 14.89
N GLU A 88 17.20 -4.95 15.19
CA GLU A 88 17.70 -3.83 16.00
C GLU A 88 17.52 -2.49 15.27
N GLU A 89 17.86 -2.42 13.99
CA GLU A 89 17.73 -1.20 13.19
C GLU A 89 16.26 -0.81 12.99
N VAL A 90 15.37 -1.79 12.80
CA VAL A 90 13.92 -1.55 12.71
C VAL A 90 13.37 -1.01 14.03
N GLU A 91 13.78 -1.59 15.16
CA GLU A 91 13.35 -1.13 16.49
C GLU A 91 13.86 0.28 16.80
N ASP A 92 15.10 0.59 16.44
CA ASP A 92 15.66 1.93 16.61
C ASP A 92 14.94 2.97 15.74
N LEU A 93 14.60 2.62 14.49
CA LEU A 93 13.81 3.51 13.64
C LEU A 93 12.37 3.68 14.15
N ARG A 94 11.76 2.64 14.74
CA ARG A 94 10.43 2.72 15.35
C ARG A 94 10.44 3.73 16.52
N LYS A 95 11.42 3.62 17.43
CA LYS A 95 11.61 4.57 18.54
C LYS A 95 11.78 6.00 18.04
N GLN A 96 12.66 6.21 17.05
CA GLN A 96 12.88 7.53 16.46
C GLN A 96 11.58 8.12 15.88
N THR A 97 10.76 7.28 15.24
CA THR A 97 9.46 7.68 14.67
C THR A 97 8.46 8.08 15.76
N GLU A 98 8.38 7.30 16.86
CA GLU A 98 7.49 7.58 17.99
C GLU A 98 7.88 8.87 18.72
N GLU A 99 9.18 9.08 18.92
CA GLU A 99 9.69 10.31 19.51
C GLU A 99 9.41 11.54 18.61
N ALA A 100 9.60 11.41 17.29
CA ALA A 100 9.27 12.47 16.34
C ALA A 100 7.76 12.76 16.32
N ALA A 101 6.91 11.74 16.39
CA ALA A 101 5.47 11.90 16.50
C ALA A 101 5.05 12.59 17.80
N ALA A 102 5.65 12.21 18.94
CA ALA A 102 5.41 12.84 20.23
C ALA A 102 5.83 14.33 20.25
N ARG A 103 6.87 14.68 19.49
CA ARG A 103 7.30 16.08 19.28
C ARG A 103 6.43 16.87 18.28
N GLY A 104 5.39 16.24 17.70
CA GLY A 104 4.53 16.86 16.69
C GLY A 104 5.18 17.00 15.31
N GLU A 105 6.29 16.31 15.06
CA GLU A 105 7.05 16.38 13.80
C GLU A 105 6.48 15.44 12.72
N ALA A 106 5.58 14.51 13.06
CA ALA A 106 4.96 13.58 12.12
C ALA A 106 4.11 14.29 11.03
N THR A 107 3.51 15.44 11.35
CA THR A 107 2.78 16.27 10.38
C THR A 107 3.70 17.00 9.39
N ASN A 108 5.01 17.10 9.69
CA ASN A 108 5.99 17.72 8.79
C ASN A 108 6.42 16.81 7.62
N ILE A 109 6.06 15.53 7.61
CA ILE A 109 6.51 14.58 6.58
C ILE A 109 5.72 14.76 5.28
N LEU A 110 4.38 14.78 5.37
CA LEU A 110 3.51 15.04 4.22
C LEU A 110 3.71 16.47 3.69
N SER A 111 3.99 17.43 4.59
CA SER A 111 4.31 18.81 4.20
C SER A 111 5.67 18.93 3.50
N ARG A 112 6.70 18.18 3.93
CA ARG A 112 8.02 18.13 3.26
C ARG A 112 7.97 17.41 1.92
N PHE A 113 7.22 16.31 1.81
CA PHE A 113 7.04 15.60 0.55
C PHE A 113 6.27 16.45 -0.46
N SER A 114 5.17 17.10 -0.04
CA SER A 114 4.45 18.05 -0.89
C SER A 114 5.29 19.28 -1.23
N GLN A 115 6.03 19.88 -0.28
CA GLN A 115 6.92 21.00 -0.59
C GLN A 115 8.00 20.61 -1.61
N SER A 116 8.59 19.42 -1.49
CA SER A 116 9.63 18.95 -2.43
C SER A 116 9.06 18.70 -3.83
N ALA A 117 7.82 18.21 -3.93
CA ALA A 117 7.13 18.02 -5.20
C ALA A 117 6.67 19.35 -5.85
N PHE A 118 6.32 20.37 -5.05
CA PHE A 118 5.78 21.65 -5.52
C PHE A 118 6.81 22.80 -5.63
N GLN A 119 7.96 22.74 -4.96
CA GLN A 119 8.95 23.84 -4.94
C GLN A 119 9.91 23.90 -6.13
N ASN A 120 9.86 22.94 -7.05
CA ASN A 120 10.78 22.88 -8.20
C ASN A 120 10.60 23.99 -9.26
N ARG A 121 9.90 25.09 -8.94
CA ARG A 121 9.72 26.25 -9.83
C ARG A 121 10.19 27.59 -9.28
N ARG A 122 10.61 27.74 -8.01
CA ARG A 122 10.97 29.07 -7.47
C ARG A 122 12.07 29.03 -6.40
N LYS A 123 13.35 28.86 -6.81
CA LYS A 123 14.56 29.59 -6.34
C LYS A 123 15.85 28.80 -6.64
N PRO A 124 16.91 29.37 -7.26
CA PRO A 124 18.07 28.60 -7.72
C PRO A 124 19.20 28.37 -6.70
N ASN A 125 19.10 28.82 -5.43
CA ASN A 125 20.31 28.98 -4.60
C ASN A 125 20.23 28.51 -3.14
N GLN A 126 19.55 27.39 -2.85
CA GLN A 126 19.71 26.70 -1.56
C GLN A 126 20.08 25.23 -1.82
N GLN A 127 21.10 24.78 -1.08
CA GLN A 127 21.66 23.43 -0.94
C GLN A 127 20.78 22.36 -1.63
N ARG A 128 21.25 21.83 -2.77
CA ARG A 128 20.58 20.71 -3.45
C ARG A 128 20.61 19.50 -2.52
N SER A 129 19.54 19.27 -1.78
CA SER A 129 19.23 17.95 -1.25
C SER A 129 19.14 17.01 -2.45
N ASN A 130 20.01 16.00 -2.52
CA ASN A 130 20.02 15.03 -3.60
C ASN A 130 18.66 14.32 -3.59
N PRO A 131 17.94 14.19 -4.73
CA PRO A 131 16.68 13.44 -4.78
C PRO A 131 16.77 12.03 -4.18
N GLY A 132 17.96 11.41 -4.27
CA GLY A 132 18.26 10.13 -3.62
C GLY A 132 18.17 10.17 -2.09
N ASP A 133 18.61 11.26 -1.44
CA ASP A 133 18.62 11.38 0.02
C ASP A 133 17.19 11.55 0.57
N ALA A 134 16.36 12.34 -0.13
CA ALA A 134 14.95 12.52 0.22
C ALA A 134 14.14 11.22 0.05
N PHE A 135 14.42 10.46 -1.01
CA PHE A 135 13.81 9.15 -1.22
C PHE A 135 14.26 8.14 -0.17
N ASN A 136 15.56 8.07 0.11
CA ASN A 136 16.15 7.19 1.11
C ASN A 136 15.49 7.41 2.49
N LEU A 137 15.35 8.67 2.91
CA LEU A 137 14.67 9.01 4.16
C LEU A 137 13.19 8.56 4.17
N ALA A 138 12.45 8.84 3.10
CA ALA A 138 11.03 8.46 2.99
C ALA A 138 10.85 6.94 2.97
N PHE A 139 11.77 6.22 2.32
CA PHE A 139 11.74 4.77 2.22
C PHE A 139 12.08 4.12 3.56
N ARG A 140 13.12 4.58 4.28
CA ARG A 140 13.41 4.12 5.66
C ARG A 140 12.22 4.33 6.59
N GLN A 141 11.54 5.46 6.46
CA GLN A 141 10.35 5.76 7.25
C GLN A 141 9.16 4.85 6.92
N LEU A 142 8.99 4.49 5.64
CA LEU A 142 8.00 3.49 5.21
C LEU A 142 8.34 2.09 5.75
N LEU A 143 9.62 1.74 5.78
CA LEU A 143 10.11 0.44 6.26
C LEU A 143 10.10 0.28 7.78
N SER A 144 10.30 1.37 8.53
CA SER A 144 10.30 1.35 10.00
C SER A 144 8.91 1.23 10.60
N ASN A 145 7.90 1.62 9.84
CA ASN A 145 6.52 1.60 10.25
C ASN A 145 5.64 1.32 9.01
N PRO A 146 5.74 0.13 8.39
CA PRO A 146 4.91 -0.17 7.25
C PRO A 146 3.44 -0.17 7.68
N TYR A 147 3.20 -0.62 8.93
CA TYR A 147 1.90 -1.03 9.48
C TYR A 147 1.76 -0.82 11.01
N ALA A 148 2.65 -0.04 11.64
CA ALA A 148 2.94 -0.12 13.09
C ALA A 148 1.89 0.50 14.02
N SER A 149 0.62 0.35 13.69
CA SER A 149 -0.31 -0.44 14.52
C SER A 149 -1.68 -0.39 13.86
N PHE A 150 -1.94 -1.27 12.88
CA PHE A 150 -3.30 -1.37 12.33
C PHE A 150 -4.36 -1.69 13.40
N GLU A 151 -3.96 -2.35 14.50
CA GLU A 151 -4.80 -2.55 15.69
C GLU A 151 -5.25 -1.24 16.34
N GLN A 152 -4.34 -0.28 16.47
CA GLN A 152 -4.70 1.04 16.97
C GLN A 152 -5.35 1.89 15.88
N ALA A 153 -5.14 1.57 14.60
CA ALA A 153 -5.71 2.31 13.49
C ALA A 153 -7.21 2.04 13.34
N THR A 154 -7.68 0.80 13.54
CA THR A 154 -9.11 0.48 13.45
C THR A 154 -9.93 1.06 14.57
N ASP A 155 -9.41 1.08 15.81
CA ASP A 155 -10.08 1.76 16.93
C ASP A 155 -10.25 3.27 16.70
N ARG A 156 -9.39 3.86 15.85
CA ARG A 156 -9.39 5.28 15.50
C ARG A 156 -10.16 5.56 14.21
N LEU A 157 -10.32 4.55 13.35
CA LEU A 157 -11.08 4.62 12.11
C LEU A 157 -12.56 4.48 12.41
N SER A 158 -13.32 5.50 12.04
CA SER A 158 -14.77 5.49 12.13
C SER A 158 -15.39 6.06 10.86
N THR A 159 -16.70 5.97 10.73
CA THR A 159 -17.44 6.49 9.59
C THR A 159 -18.40 7.59 10.05
N ILE A 160 -18.63 8.57 9.18
CA ILE A 160 -19.70 9.55 9.33
C ILE A 160 -20.63 9.45 8.12
N PRO A 161 -21.96 9.35 8.31
CA PRO A 161 -22.90 9.36 7.19
C PRO A 161 -22.80 10.68 6.43
N VAL A 162 -22.73 10.62 5.10
CA VAL A 162 -22.75 11.82 4.24
C VAL A 162 -24.03 11.87 3.43
N SER A 163 -24.41 10.75 2.81
CA SER A 163 -25.67 10.57 2.11
C SER A 163 -26.01 9.08 1.99
N ASP A 164 -27.17 8.75 1.44
CA ASP A 164 -27.53 7.36 1.15
C ASP A 164 -26.46 6.70 0.26
N GLY A 165 -25.92 5.57 0.70
CA GLY A 165 -24.86 4.84 0.01
C GLY A 165 -23.46 5.47 0.09
N TYR A 166 -23.24 6.52 0.90
CA TYR A 166 -21.94 7.16 1.08
C TYR A 166 -21.64 7.51 2.54
N VAL A 167 -20.43 7.18 2.97
CA VAL A 167 -19.90 7.59 4.28
C VAL A 167 -18.51 8.22 4.13
N GLY A 168 -18.17 9.16 5.01
CA GLY A 168 -16.83 9.70 5.14
C GLY A 168 -16.03 8.92 6.17
N LEU A 169 -14.75 8.65 5.88
CA LEU A 169 -13.80 8.08 6.83
C LEU A 169 -13.27 9.15 7.79
N MET A 170 -13.25 8.77 9.06
CA MET A 170 -12.83 9.58 10.18
C MET A 170 -11.66 8.89 10.87
N TRP A 171 -10.71 9.68 11.37
CA TRP A 171 -9.59 9.25 12.20
C TRP A 171 -9.60 10.05 13.50
N ASP A 172 -9.78 9.40 14.65
CA ASP A 172 -10.01 10.06 15.95
C ASP A 172 -11.12 11.14 15.85
N GLU A 173 -12.27 10.77 15.28
CA GLU A 173 -13.41 11.67 15.09
C GLU A 173 -13.11 12.90 14.20
N LYS A 174 -11.97 12.92 13.50
CA LYS A 174 -11.62 13.99 12.54
C LYS A 174 -11.65 13.46 11.11
N PRO A 175 -12.16 14.22 10.13
CA PRO A 175 -12.16 13.78 8.74
C PRO A 175 -10.74 13.47 8.25
N MET A 176 -10.58 12.33 7.59
CA MET A 176 -9.32 12.01 6.91
C MET A 176 -9.17 12.89 5.66
N LEU A 177 -8.03 13.54 5.47
CA LEU A 177 -7.78 14.49 4.37
C LEU A 177 -8.80 15.66 4.28
N PRO A 178 -8.85 16.55 5.29
CA PRO A 178 -9.68 17.75 5.22
C PRO A 178 -9.27 18.67 4.05
N PRO A 179 -10.21 19.39 3.41
CA PRO A 179 -11.65 19.45 3.70
C PRO A 179 -12.48 18.34 3.03
N PHE A 180 -11.88 17.51 2.18
CA PHE A 180 -12.63 16.69 1.21
C PHE A 180 -13.01 15.29 1.72
N GLY A 181 -12.30 14.75 2.72
CA GLY A 181 -12.60 13.40 3.23
C GLY A 181 -12.02 12.29 2.35
N ILE A 182 -11.66 11.15 2.92
CA ILE A 182 -11.68 9.88 2.18
C ILE A 182 -13.09 9.31 2.32
N MET A 183 -13.70 8.91 1.21
CA MET A 183 -15.07 8.42 1.20
C MET A 183 -15.11 6.91 1.05
N MET A 184 -16.18 6.30 1.56
CA MET A 184 -16.60 4.96 1.18
C MET A 184 -17.97 5.03 0.53
N ARG A 185 -18.23 4.09 -0.36
CA ARG A 185 -19.51 4.00 -1.06
C ARG A 185 -19.98 2.55 -1.15
N GLU A 186 -21.29 2.38 -1.10
CA GLU A 186 -21.95 1.15 -1.49
C GLU A 186 -21.99 1.05 -3.03
N ASP A 187 -21.81 -0.15 -3.56
CA ASP A 187 -21.93 -0.45 -4.99
C ASP A 187 -23.11 -1.39 -5.28
N VAL A 188 -23.40 -1.63 -6.55
CA VAL A 188 -24.56 -2.43 -7.02
C VAL A 188 -24.57 -3.87 -6.53
N ASP A 189 -23.46 -4.39 -6.04
CA ASP A 189 -23.32 -5.72 -5.46
C ASP A 189 -23.62 -5.76 -3.95
N GLY A 190 -24.06 -4.64 -3.37
CA GLY A 190 -24.38 -4.49 -1.94
C GLY A 190 -23.14 -4.47 -1.04
N LYS A 191 -21.96 -4.16 -1.62
CA LYS A 191 -20.70 -4.08 -0.88
C LYS A 191 -20.18 -2.66 -0.77
N TRP A 192 -19.48 -2.40 0.32
CA TRP A 192 -18.85 -1.13 0.64
C TRP A 192 -17.38 -1.12 0.23
N TYR A 193 -17.01 -0.04 -0.44
CA TYR A 193 -15.68 0.16 -1.00
C TYR A 193 -15.12 1.53 -0.64
N ILE A 194 -13.82 1.60 -0.38
CA ILE A 194 -13.07 2.85 -0.26
C ILE A 194 -12.98 3.49 -1.64
N ALA A 195 -13.49 4.70 -1.77
CA ALA A 195 -13.42 5.49 -2.99
C ALA A 195 -12.10 6.27 -3.04
N LEU A 196 -11.32 6.06 -4.11
CA LEU A 196 -10.13 6.87 -4.35
C LEU A 196 -10.56 8.30 -4.70
N PRO A 197 -9.93 9.33 -4.11
CA PRO A 197 -10.32 10.72 -4.30
C PRO A 197 -9.80 11.28 -5.65
N LEU A 198 -10.06 10.58 -6.75
CA LEU A 198 -9.57 10.92 -8.09
C LEU A 198 -10.23 12.18 -8.66
N ASP A 199 -11.36 12.61 -8.07
CA ASP A 199 -12.13 13.79 -8.48
C ASP A 199 -11.76 15.09 -7.79
N LEU A 200 -10.78 15.07 -6.88
CA LEU A 200 -10.32 16.31 -6.27
C LEU A 200 -9.73 17.25 -7.34
N PRO A 201 -9.97 18.58 -7.27
CA PRO A 201 -9.52 19.53 -8.30
C PRO A 201 -8.02 19.45 -8.62
N ILE A 202 -7.19 19.06 -7.64
CA ILE A 202 -5.74 18.92 -7.80
C ILE A 202 -5.37 17.58 -8.48
N ILE A 203 -6.17 16.53 -8.27
CA ILE A 203 -5.91 15.16 -8.75
C ILE A 203 -6.59 14.89 -10.09
N THR A 204 -7.76 15.47 -10.33
CA THR A 204 -8.60 15.22 -11.53
C THR A 204 -7.87 15.49 -12.86
N LYS A 205 -6.90 16.43 -12.87
CA LYS A 205 -6.05 16.69 -14.04
C LYS A 205 -5.13 15.51 -14.38
N TYR A 206 -4.79 14.68 -13.40
CA TYR A 206 -3.92 13.52 -13.51
C TYR A 206 -4.71 12.22 -13.25
N ARG A 207 -6.04 12.26 -13.35
CA ARG A 207 -6.88 11.07 -13.20
C ARG A 207 -6.76 10.24 -14.48
N PRO A 208 -6.38 8.95 -14.43
CA PRO A 208 -6.47 8.09 -15.59
C PRO A 208 -7.92 7.99 -16.10
N ARG A 209 -8.12 8.19 -17.40
CA ARG A 209 -9.42 8.12 -18.09
C ARG A 209 -9.45 7.09 -19.21
N THR A 210 -8.28 6.68 -19.67
CA THR A 210 -8.14 5.70 -20.76
C THR A 210 -7.45 4.44 -20.28
N LYS A 211 -7.69 3.34 -20.99
CA LYS A 211 -6.97 2.07 -20.79
C LYS A 211 -5.46 2.26 -20.78
N GLU A 212 -4.93 3.08 -21.68
CA GLU A 212 -3.49 3.35 -21.76
C GLU A 212 -2.97 4.05 -20.50
N GLN A 213 -3.68 5.06 -20.01
CA GLN A 213 -3.31 5.76 -18.76
C GLN A 213 -3.36 4.82 -17.55
N TRP A 214 -4.34 3.92 -17.47
CA TRP A 214 -4.39 2.88 -16.44
C TRP A 214 -3.27 1.84 -16.58
N MET A 215 -2.89 1.47 -17.81
CA MET A 215 -1.74 0.59 -18.06
C MET A 215 -0.44 1.22 -17.57
N ILE A 216 -0.24 2.53 -17.81
CA ILE A 216 0.95 3.26 -17.33
C ILE A 216 1.01 3.22 -15.79
N ALA A 217 -0.12 3.45 -15.11
CA ALA A 217 -0.19 3.31 -13.65
C ALA A 217 0.12 1.86 -13.20
N GLY A 218 -0.38 0.86 -13.92
CA GLY A 218 -0.06 -0.54 -13.68
C GLY A 218 1.42 -0.88 -13.86
N TYR A 219 2.11 -0.28 -14.83
CA TYR A 219 3.55 -0.44 -15.02
C TYR A 219 4.35 0.18 -13.88
N LEU A 220 3.89 1.32 -13.34
CA LEU A 220 4.50 1.90 -12.15
C LEU A 220 4.42 0.91 -10.99
N MET A 221 3.22 0.41 -10.69
CA MET A 221 3.03 -0.58 -9.63
C MET A 221 3.88 -1.84 -9.83
N LYS A 222 4.07 -2.26 -11.10
CA LYS A 222 4.91 -3.41 -11.44
C LYS A 222 6.41 -3.16 -11.19
N ALA A 223 6.91 -1.95 -11.47
CA ALA A 223 8.29 -1.58 -11.18
C ALA A 223 8.57 -1.65 -9.67
N TRP A 224 7.66 -1.12 -8.85
CA TRP A 224 7.74 -1.22 -7.40
C TRP A 224 7.60 -2.67 -6.88
N GLU A 225 6.70 -3.47 -7.47
CA GLU A 225 6.57 -4.90 -7.15
C GLU A 225 7.89 -5.66 -7.39
N ASN A 226 8.53 -5.41 -8.53
CA ASN A 226 9.79 -6.08 -8.88
C ASN A 226 10.93 -5.63 -7.97
N ALA A 227 11.08 -4.32 -7.73
CA ALA A 227 12.09 -3.80 -6.81
C ALA A 227 11.95 -4.40 -5.41
N ALA A 228 10.72 -4.56 -4.91
CA ALA A 228 10.48 -5.18 -3.61
C ALA A 228 10.97 -6.64 -3.55
N LYS A 229 10.74 -7.41 -4.63
CA LYS A 229 11.20 -8.80 -4.73
C LYS A 229 12.72 -8.90 -4.86
N ASP A 230 13.33 -8.02 -5.65
CA ASP A 230 14.77 -8.02 -5.88
C ASP A 230 15.53 -7.63 -4.61
N LEU A 231 15.04 -6.62 -3.88
CA LEU A 231 15.60 -6.23 -2.57
C LEU A 231 15.47 -7.36 -1.56
N LYS A 232 14.31 -8.02 -1.49
CA LYS A 232 14.11 -9.18 -0.61
C LYS A 232 15.13 -10.28 -0.92
N ALA A 233 15.30 -10.63 -2.20
CA ALA A 233 16.26 -11.65 -2.61
C ALA A 233 17.71 -11.27 -2.26
N LYS A 234 18.09 -9.99 -2.40
CA LYS A 234 19.41 -9.48 -2.02
C LYS A 234 19.66 -9.52 -0.51
N ILE A 235 18.64 -9.20 0.30
CA ILE A 235 18.72 -9.34 1.76
C ILE A 235 18.89 -10.81 2.15
N GLU A 236 18.07 -11.71 1.59
CA GLU A 236 18.15 -13.14 1.85
C GLU A 236 19.49 -13.76 1.41
N ALA A 237 20.13 -13.20 0.37
CA ALA A 237 21.47 -13.59 -0.08
C ALA A 237 22.61 -13.03 0.79
N GLY A 238 22.32 -12.07 1.68
CA GLY A 238 23.33 -11.37 2.48
C GLY A 238 24.11 -10.30 1.70
N ASP A 239 23.60 -9.87 0.54
CA ASP A 239 24.23 -8.83 -0.30
C ASP A 239 24.07 -7.43 0.31
N LEU A 240 23.04 -7.23 1.13
CA LEU A 240 22.72 -5.98 1.81
C LEU A 240 22.83 -6.20 3.32
N ARG A 241 23.59 -5.35 4.01
CA ARG A 241 24.05 -5.59 5.39
C ARG A 241 23.31 -4.78 6.45
N ASN A 242 22.58 -3.75 6.04
CA ASN A 242 21.87 -2.82 6.90
C ASN A 242 20.77 -2.10 6.10
N LEU A 243 19.90 -1.37 6.80
CA LEU A 243 18.80 -0.63 6.18
C LEU A 243 19.29 0.50 5.27
N ASP A 244 20.50 1.01 5.50
CA ASP A 244 21.09 2.06 4.69
C ASP A 244 21.39 1.59 3.26
N GLU A 245 22.00 0.42 3.14
CA GLU A 245 22.26 -0.26 1.86
C GLU A 245 20.96 -0.66 1.17
N VAL A 246 19.97 -1.18 1.93
CA VAL A 246 18.63 -1.52 1.39
C VAL A 246 17.97 -0.30 0.76
N ALA A 247 17.99 0.84 1.45
CA ALA A 247 17.33 2.05 0.97
C ALA A 247 18.09 2.73 -0.18
N GLN A 248 19.42 2.65 -0.20
CA GLN A 248 20.24 3.08 -1.33
C GLN A 248 19.95 2.25 -2.58
N GLU A 249 19.93 0.92 -2.44
CA GLU A 249 19.63 0.00 -3.54
C GLU A 249 18.20 0.18 -4.05
N ALA A 250 17.23 0.37 -3.15
CA ALA A 250 15.85 0.68 -3.51
C ALA A 250 15.76 1.95 -4.37
N GLY A 251 16.49 3.01 -3.99
CA GLY A 251 16.56 4.24 -4.77
C GLY A 251 17.12 4.02 -6.17
N ALA A 252 18.20 3.24 -6.30
CA ALA A 252 18.81 2.91 -7.59
C ALA A 252 17.86 2.12 -8.51
N MET A 253 17.06 1.22 -7.95
CA MET A 253 16.09 0.41 -8.72
C MET A 253 14.83 1.18 -9.11
N ILE A 254 14.29 2.01 -8.21
CA ILE A 254 12.94 2.57 -8.35
C ILE A 254 12.95 3.95 -9.03
N LEU A 255 13.98 4.77 -8.79
CA LEU A 255 13.99 6.14 -9.28
C LEU A 255 13.98 6.22 -10.82
N PRO A 256 14.83 5.50 -11.58
CA PRO A 256 14.82 5.58 -13.04
C PRO A 256 13.47 5.20 -13.68
N PRO A 257 12.85 4.02 -13.39
CA PRO A 257 11.58 3.67 -13.99
C PRO A 257 10.44 4.59 -13.54
N THR A 258 10.44 5.03 -12.28
CA THR A 258 9.42 5.97 -11.79
C THR A 258 9.49 7.31 -12.54
N MET A 259 10.70 7.83 -12.80
CA MET A 259 10.87 9.05 -13.59
C MET A 259 10.42 8.87 -15.03
N MET A 260 10.82 7.77 -15.70
CA MET A 260 10.40 7.51 -17.08
C MET A 260 8.88 7.37 -17.20
N ILE A 261 8.26 6.64 -16.27
CA ILE A 261 6.81 6.48 -16.22
C ILE A 261 6.12 7.80 -15.90
N GLY A 262 6.67 8.61 -14.99
CA GLY A 262 6.16 9.94 -14.69
C GLY A 262 6.21 10.89 -15.89
N ILE A 263 7.27 10.82 -16.70
CA ILE A 263 7.38 11.58 -17.97
C ILE A 263 6.32 11.11 -18.96
N ALA A 264 6.22 9.80 -19.20
CA ALA A 264 5.24 9.22 -20.12
C ALA A 264 3.79 9.49 -19.68
N TYR A 265 3.54 9.46 -18.37
CA TYR A 265 2.25 9.81 -17.80
C TYR A 265 1.97 11.31 -18.01
N SER A 266 2.93 12.19 -17.72
CA SER A 266 2.75 13.63 -17.94
C SER A 266 2.52 14.01 -19.40
N SER A 267 3.07 13.29 -20.38
CA SER A 267 2.81 13.59 -21.79
C SER A 267 1.37 13.28 -22.17
N GLN A 268 0.78 12.22 -21.61
CA GLN A 268 -0.62 11.83 -21.87
C GLN A 268 -1.67 12.83 -21.37
N PHE A 269 -1.30 13.79 -20.51
CA PHE A 269 -2.19 14.85 -20.00
C PHE A 269 -1.84 16.26 -20.51
N LYS A 270 -0.82 16.39 -21.37
CA LYS A 270 -0.48 17.66 -22.02
C LYS A 270 -1.25 17.87 -23.32
N ASP A 271 -1.61 16.79 -24.01
CA ASP A 271 -2.22 16.86 -25.34
C ASP A 271 -3.75 17.10 -25.31
N ASP A 272 -4.40 16.97 -24.14
CA ASP A 272 -5.84 17.23 -23.95
C ASP A 272 -6.17 18.71 -23.62
N GLY A 273 -5.19 19.62 -23.71
CA GLY A 273 -5.25 20.97 -23.17
C GLY A 273 -4.97 22.12 -24.13
N ASP A 274 -4.93 21.88 -25.44
CA ASP A 274 -4.86 22.90 -26.50
C ASP A 274 -6.16 22.95 -27.33
#